data_AF-A0A953LI29-F1
#
_entry.id   AF-A0A953LI29-F1
#
_cell.length_a   1.000
_cell.length_b   1.000
_cell.length_c   1.000
_cell.angle_alpha   90.00
_cell.angle_beta   90.00
_cell.angle_gamma   90.00
#
_symmetry.space_group_name_H-M   'P 1'
#
loop_
_entity.id
_entity.type
_entity.pdbx_description
1 polymer ?
#
loop_
_entity_poly.entity_id
_entity_poly.type
_entity_poly.pdbx_seq_one_letter_code
_entity_poly.pdbx_strand_id
1 'polypeptide(L)'
;MSPEEMWQLVERRRRRFIGTLITAAVLMFVGASAIGQIFGDRYGMITLLVVLIGALLFIWRDWRCPACQKGLGVEFRPRVCPNCGARLAPPGS
;
A
#
# COMPACT_ATOMS: atom_id res chain seq x y z
N MET A 1 -15.63 -16.40 -9.96
CA MET A 1 -14.32 -15.72 -9.80
C MET A 1 -13.25 -16.75 -10.05
N SER A 2 -12.63 -16.75 -11.23
CA SER A 2 -11.56 -17.70 -11.54
C SER A 2 -10.28 -17.36 -10.78
N PRO A 3 -9.38 -18.33 -10.51
CA PRO A 3 -8.09 -18.06 -9.86
C PRO A 3 -7.24 -17.03 -10.64
N GLU A 4 -7.36 -17.02 -11.96
CA GLU A 4 -6.65 -16.09 -12.85
C GLU A 4 -7.16 -14.66 -12.69
N GLU A 5 -8.49 -14.46 -12.69
CA GLU A 5 -9.12 -13.16 -12.44
C GLU A 5 -8.72 -12.61 -11.07
N MET A 6 -8.64 -13.50 -10.08
CA MET A 6 -8.27 -13.13 -8.72
C MET A 6 -6.82 -12.65 -8.63
N TRP A 7 -5.88 -13.36 -9.25
CA TRP A 7 -4.49 -12.94 -9.37
C TRP A 7 -4.35 -11.61 -10.10
N GLN A 8 -5.06 -11.44 -11.22
CA GLN A 8 -5.05 -10.19 -12.00
C GLN A 8 -5.53 -8.98 -11.20
N LEU A 9 -6.43 -9.17 -10.24
CA LEU A 9 -6.87 -8.11 -9.33
C LEU A 9 -5.84 -7.82 -8.25
N VAL A 10 -5.20 -8.84 -7.68
CA VAL A 10 -4.11 -8.67 -6.71
C VAL A 10 -2.95 -7.92 -7.36
N GLU A 11 -2.51 -8.33 -8.54
CA GLU A 11 -1.37 -7.74 -9.24
C GLU A 11 -1.68 -6.30 -9.72
N ARG A 12 -2.87 -6.04 -10.29
CA ARG A 12 -3.26 -4.68 -10.67
C ARG A 12 -3.40 -3.76 -9.45
N ARG A 13 -4.01 -4.25 -8.37
CA ARG A 13 -4.12 -3.49 -7.12
C ARG A 13 -2.75 -3.14 -6.59
N ARG A 14 -1.84 -4.12 -6.53
CA ARG A 14 -0.47 -3.96 -6.04
C ARG A 14 0.40 -3.04 -6.89
N ARG A 15 0.35 -3.14 -8.23
CA ARG A 15 1.07 -2.21 -9.12
C ARG A 15 0.55 -0.79 -9.03
N ARG A 16 -0.77 -0.62 -9.00
CA ARG A 16 -1.38 0.70 -8.74
C ARG A 16 -0.96 1.21 -7.38
N PHE A 17 -0.93 0.36 -6.35
CA PHE A 17 -0.49 0.70 -5.00
C PHE A 17 0.94 1.21 -4.93
N ILE A 18 1.88 0.47 -5.51
CA ILE A 18 3.30 0.85 -5.56
C ILE A 18 3.45 2.16 -6.36
N GLY A 19 2.77 2.26 -7.50
CA GLY A 19 2.75 3.50 -8.29
C GLY A 19 2.23 4.69 -7.50
N THR A 20 1.08 4.56 -6.83
CA THR A 20 0.48 5.65 -6.05
C THR A 20 1.33 6.02 -4.83
N LEU A 21 1.93 5.04 -4.13
CA LEU A 21 2.86 5.30 -3.02
C LEU A 21 4.10 6.05 -3.49
N ILE A 22 4.71 5.64 -4.60
CA ILE A 22 5.88 6.31 -5.18
C ILE A 22 5.50 7.73 -5.61
N THR A 23 4.39 7.90 -6.34
CA THR A 23 3.93 9.22 -6.78
C THR A 23 3.62 10.14 -5.59
N ALA A 24 2.93 9.63 -4.56
CA ALA A 24 2.63 10.38 -3.35
C ALA A 24 3.91 10.76 -2.59
N ALA A 25 4.87 9.83 -2.43
CA ALA A 25 6.15 10.10 -1.79
C ALA A 25 6.96 11.16 -2.55
N VAL A 26 6.98 11.10 -3.89
CA VAL A 26 7.67 12.09 -4.74
C VAL A 26 7.01 13.46 -4.64
N LEU A 27 5.68 13.55 -4.79
CA LEU A 27 4.95 14.82 -4.64
C LEU A 27 5.14 15.42 -3.25
N MET A 28 5.20 14.57 -2.22
CA MET A 28 5.37 15.00 -0.84
C MET A 28 6.80 15.42 -0.53
N PHE A 29 7.82 14.75 -1.09
CA PHE A 29 9.21 15.19 -1.02
C PHE A 29 9.40 16.55 -1.68
N VAL A 30 8.89 16.72 -2.90
CA VAL A 30 8.94 18.00 -3.64
C VAL A 30 8.18 19.09 -2.88
N GLY A 31 6.98 18.78 -2.38
CA GLY A 31 6.17 19.72 -1.58
C GLY A 31 6.83 20.10 -0.26
N ALA A 32 7.40 19.15 0.48
CA ALA A 32 8.09 19.41 1.75
C ALA A 32 9.39 20.21 1.55
N SER A 33 10.14 19.97 0.48
CA SER A 33 11.32 20.76 0.13
C SER A 33 10.97 22.19 -0.29
N ALA A 34 9.83 22.40 -0.95
CA ALA A 34 9.35 23.73 -1.32
C ALA A 34 8.72 24.49 -0.12
N ILE A 35 7.90 23.83 0.69
CA ILE A 35 7.16 24.43 1.80
C ILE A 35 8.05 24.59 3.05
N GLY A 36 8.96 23.66 3.30
CA GLY A 36 9.87 23.69 4.45
C GLY A 36 10.90 24.84 4.38
N GLN A 37 11.30 25.25 3.17
CA GLN A 37 12.14 26.44 2.99
C GLN A 37 11.38 27.76 3.15
N ILE A 38 10.06 27.77 2.89
CA ILE A 38 9.24 28.99 2.92
C ILE A 38 8.64 29.24 4.32
N PHE A 39 8.24 28.21 5.05
CA PHE A 39 7.47 28.34 6.29
C PHE A 39 8.25 28.06 7.58
N GLY A 40 9.56 27.83 7.50
CA GLY A 40 10.48 27.76 8.64
C GLY A 40 10.10 26.73 9.70
N ASP A 41 10.59 25.49 9.53
CA ASP A 41 10.74 24.36 10.49
C ASP A 41 9.56 23.92 11.38
N ARG A 42 8.51 24.73 11.53
CA ARG A 42 7.37 24.48 12.43
C ARG A 42 6.42 23.43 11.90
N TYR A 43 6.36 23.30 10.57
CA TYR A 43 5.44 22.37 9.87
C TYR A 43 6.16 21.15 9.28
N GLY A 44 7.49 21.09 9.32
CA GLY A 44 8.26 19.95 8.80
C GLY A 44 7.93 18.65 9.54
N MET A 45 7.94 18.70 10.87
CA MET A 45 7.55 17.59 11.75
C MET A 45 6.11 17.10 11.51
N ILE A 46 5.16 18.03 11.39
CA ILE A 46 3.74 17.69 11.16
C ILE A 46 3.58 17.02 9.79
N THR A 47 4.23 17.58 8.77
CA THR A 47 4.21 17.02 7.41
C THR A 47 4.77 15.60 7.43
N LEU A 48 5.94 15.39 8.05
CA LEU A 48 6.56 14.07 8.21
C LEU A 48 5.62 13.07 8.89
N LEU A 49 5.00 13.44 10.00
CA LEU A 49 4.05 12.59 10.73
C LEU A 49 2.85 12.21 9.87
N VAL A 50 2.28 13.16 9.12
CA VAL A 50 1.17 12.88 8.20
C VAL A 50 1.59 11.93 7.09
N VAL A 51 2.81 12.06 6.52
CA VAL A 51 3.37 11.09 5.56
C VAL A 51 3.37 9.70 6.20
N LEU A 52 3.96 9.62 7.40
CA LEU A 52 4.28 8.36 8.06
C LEU A 52 3.01 7.61 8.44
N ILE A 53 2.06 8.32 9.05
CA ILE A 53 0.74 7.78 9.41
C ILE A 53 -0.03 7.39 8.16
N GLY A 54 -0.02 8.23 7.11
CA GLY A 54 -0.63 7.90 5.83
C GLY A 54 -0.06 6.59 5.27
N ALA A 55 1.25 6.51 5.09
CA ALA A 55 1.94 5.33 4.60
C ALA A 55 1.63 4.09 5.45
N LEU A 56 1.65 4.19 6.79
CA LEU A 56 1.31 3.11 7.71
C LEU A 56 -0.13 2.62 7.53
N LEU A 57 -1.11 3.52 7.50
CA LEU A 57 -2.51 3.17 7.30
C LEU A 57 -2.74 2.53 5.93
N PHE A 58 -2.06 3.01 4.89
CA PHE A 58 -2.14 2.44 3.54
C PHE A 58 -1.50 1.06 3.45
N ILE A 59 -0.30 0.86 4.02
CA ILE A 59 0.35 -0.46 4.14
C ILE A 59 -0.58 -1.43 4.88
N TRP A 60 -1.19 -0.98 5.97
CA TRP A 60 -2.10 -1.80 6.76
C TRP A 60 -3.40 -2.14 6.02
N ARG A 61 -3.90 -1.24 5.17
CA ARG A 61 -5.06 -1.48 4.28
C ARG A 61 -4.72 -2.46 3.16
N ASP A 62 -3.51 -2.40 2.61
CA ASP A 62 -3.03 -3.31 1.56
C ASP A 62 -2.74 -4.72 2.10
N TRP A 63 -2.31 -4.81 3.37
CA TRP A 63 -2.11 -6.08 4.08
C TRP A 63 -3.43 -6.78 4.47
N ARG A 64 -4.50 -6.54 3.69
CA ARG A 64 -5.82 -7.16 3.84
C ARG A 64 -6.23 -7.86 2.55
N CYS A 65 -6.92 -8.98 2.71
CA CYS A 65 -7.34 -9.79 1.58
C CYS A 65 -8.37 -9.04 0.73
N PRO A 66 -8.24 -8.97 -0.60
CA PRO A 66 -9.25 -8.32 -1.43
C PRO A 66 -10.60 -9.04 -1.40
N ALA A 67 -10.64 -10.35 -1.08
CA ALA A 67 -11.86 -11.14 -1.04
C ALA A 67 -12.61 -11.01 0.30
N CYS A 68 -11.91 -11.16 1.44
CA CYS A 68 -12.55 -11.15 2.76
C CYS A 68 -12.23 -9.92 3.62
N GLN A 69 -11.37 -9.02 3.15
CA GLN A 69 -10.87 -7.83 3.85
C GLN A 69 -10.24 -8.07 5.23
N LYS A 70 -9.99 -9.32 5.61
CA LYS A 70 -9.25 -9.69 6.82
C LYS A 70 -7.75 -9.58 6.57
N GLY A 71 -6.99 -9.34 7.64
CA GLY A 71 -5.53 -9.25 7.58
C GLY A 71 -4.89 -10.51 7.00
N LEU A 72 -3.88 -10.34 6.15
CA LEU A 72 -3.15 -11.44 5.51
C LEU A 72 -2.13 -12.13 6.44
N GLY A 73 -1.91 -11.58 7.65
CA GLY A 73 -0.92 -12.08 8.60
C GLY A 73 0.48 -11.50 8.36
N VAL A 74 1.50 -12.04 9.04
CA VAL A 74 2.88 -11.53 8.98
C VAL A 74 3.58 -11.88 7.66
N GLU A 75 3.01 -12.80 6.88
CA GLU A 75 3.60 -13.24 5.62
C GLU A 75 3.44 -12.16 4.55
N PHE A 76 4.55 -11.77 3.92
CA PHE A 76 4.60 -10.64 2.98
C PHE A 76 3.96 -10.97 1.62
N ARG A 77 3.89 -12.26 1.24
CA ARG A 77 3.22 -12.76 0.02
C ARG A 77 2.61 -14.15 0.23
N PRO A 78 1.52 -14.28 0.99
CA PRO A 78 0.85 -15.55 1.17
C PRO A 78 0.25 -15.99 -0.17
N ARG A 79 0.49 -17.25 -0.58
CA ARG A 79 -0.08 -17.81 -1.81
C ARG A 79 -1.59 -18.03 -1.70
N VAL A 80 -2.08 -18.22 -0.48
CA VAL A 80 -3.47 -18.46 -0.14
C VAL A 80 -3.83 -17.63 1.09
N CYS A 81 -5.01 -17.00 1.10
CA CYS A 81 -5.46 -16.25 2.26
C CYS A 81 -5.80 -17.22 3.41
N PRO A 82 -5.22 -17.05 4.62
CA PRO A 82 -5.50 -17.93 5.76
C PRO A 82 -6.93 -17.82 6.29
N ASN A 83 -7.62 -16.72 5.98
CA ASN A 83 -8.95 -16.43 6.49
C ASN A 83 -10.10 -16.93 5.60
N CYS A 84 -9.91 -16.93 4.27
CA CYS A 84 -10.98 -17.28 3.32
C CYS A 84 -10.55 -18.28 2.24
N GLY A 85 -9.29 -18.73 2.22
CA GLY A 85 -8.79 -19.70 1.24
C GLY A 85 -8.60 -19.14 -0.18
N ALA A 86 -8.80 -17.84 -0.39
CA ALA A 86 -8.61 -17.20 -1.69
C ALA A 86 -7.16 -17.35 -2.19
N ARG A 87 -6.96 -17.80 -3.43
CA ARG A 87 -5.63 -17.99 -4.03
C ARG A 87 -5.08 -16.67 -4.56
N LEU A 88 -3.99 -16.19 -3.98
CA LEU A 88 -3.36 -14.90 -4.24
C LEU A 88 -2.09 -15.01 -5.07
N ALA A 89 -1.72 -16.23 -5.51
CA ALA A 89 -0.55 -16.53 -6.34
C ALA A 89 -0.94 -16.85 -7.79
N PRO A 90 -0.02 -16.69 -8.77
CA PRO A 90 -0.27 -17.04 -10.16
C PRO A 90 -0.62 -18.54 -10.33
N PRO A 91 -1.49 -18.89 -11.30
CA PRO A 91 -1.76 -20.29 -11.62
C PRO A 91 -0.46 -20.98 -12.08
N GLY A 92 -0.07 -22.08 -11.41
CA GLY A 92 1.13 -22.86 -11.77
C GLY A 92 2.34 -22.76 -10.83
N SER A 93 2.24 -22.06 -9.68
CA SER A 93 3.30 -22.00 -8.64
C SER A 93 3.24 -23.10 -7.59
#